data_AF-A0A7J3X7J1-F1
#
_entry.id   AF-A0A7J3X7J1-F1
#
_cell.length_a   1.000
_cell.length_b   1.000
_cell.length_c   1.000
_cell.angle_alpha   90.00
_cell.angle_beta   90.00
_cell.angle_gamma   90.00
#
_symmetry.space_group_name_H-M   'P 1'
#
loop_
_entity.id
_entity.type
_entity.pdbx_description
1 polymer ?
#
loop_
_entity_poly.entity_id
_entity_poly.type
_entity_poly.pdbx_seq_one_letter_code
_entity_poly.pdbx_strand_id
1 'polypeptide(L)'
;MGKRWFLLAALLAAAAAALLTVPPDPVPCTLERVRSARGWSFEELVNLTDARVLVKGNVSVSTGELFTSVVVLKGVSAENYFVYSNASHSMVNFQGVWLAREGGWRVEDTFLYKVLSLALSSERRSSRQQGGVVEVVFEGECGELCQRIFSELKGLAGSAAPSPVRYSGRLRVSGCAPESIVVEFLGDRSASRVSYTVAAFDVEVSARPAGG
;
A
#
# COMPACT_ATOMS: atom_id res chain seq x y z
N MET A 1 -22.91 0.65 56.90
CA MET A 1 -23.34 0.19 55.56
C MET A 1 -22.69 0.97 54.38
N GLY A 2 -21.46 1.50 54.51
CA GLY A 2 -20.88 2.42 53.50
C GLY A 2 -19.79 1.88 52.57
N LYS A 3 -19.23 0.69 52.82
CA LYS A 3 -18.02 0.21 52.10
C LYS A 3 -18.27 -0.57 50.81
N ARG A 4 -19.51 -1.05 50.57
CA ARG A 4 -19.85 -1.86 49.38
C ARG A 4 -20.09 -1.02 48.11
N TRP A 5 -20.44 0.25 48.26
CA TRP A 5 -20.74 1.15 47.13
C TRP A 5 -19.47 1.66 46.43
N PHE A 6 -18.38 1.85 47.17
CA PHE A 6 -17.10 2.29 46.61
C PHE A 6 -16.43 1.23 45.71
N LEU A 7 -16.60 -0.06 46.01
CA LEU A 7 -16.05 -1.15 45.21
C LEU A 7 -16.79 -1.33 43.88
N LEU A 8 -18.11 -1.16 43.85
CA LEU A 8 -18.89 -1.21 42.60
C LEU A 8 -18.57 -0.03 41.67
N ALA A 9 -18.41 1.19 42.23
CA ALA A 9 -18.05 2.37 41.44
C ALA A 9 -16.64 2.26 40.81
N ALA A 10 -15.67 1.68 41.53
CA ALA A 10 -14.32 1.47 41.01
C ALA A 10 -14.25 0.41 39.90
N LEU A 11 -15.06 -0.67 39.99
CA LEU A 11 -15.17 -1.70 38.94
C LEU A 11 -15.87 -1.18 37.67
N LEU A 12 -16.89 -0.34 37.82
CA LEU A 12 -17.55 0.33 36.69
C LEU A 12 -16.63 1.35 36.00
N ALA A 13 -15.83 2.09 36.77
CA ALA A 13 -14.85 3.03 36.22
C ALA A 13 -13.70 2.30 35.48
N ALA A 14 -13.23 1.16 35.98
CA ALA A 14 -12.21 0.35 35.31
C ALA A 14 -12.75 -0.34 34.04
N ALA A 15 -14.01 -0.81 34.06
CA ALA A 15 -14.68 -1.35 32.87
C ALA A 15 -14.96 -0.26 31.82
N ALA A 16 -15.31 0.97 32.24
CA ALA A 16 -15.48 2.11 31.34
C ALA A 16 -14.15 2.60 30.75
N ALA A 17 -13.05 2.56 31.52
CA ALA A 17 -11.71 2.92 31.05
C ALA A 17 -11.13 1.89 30.08
N ALA A 18 -11.42 0.59 30.26
CA ALA A 18 -11.03 -0.47 29.33
C ALA A 18 -11.81 -0.46 28.00
N LEU A 19 -12.95 0.22 27.94
CA LEU A 19 -13.78 0.36 26.73
C LEU A 19 -13.45 1.61 25.90
N LEU A 20 -12.56 2.49 26.37
CA LEU A 20 -12.25 3.78 25.74
C LEU A 20 -10.82 3.87 25.18
N THR A 21 -10.04 2.79 25.20
CA THR A 21 -8.77 2.77 24.48
C THR A 21 -9.06 2.61 22.98
N VAL A 22 -9.30 3.73 22.29
CA VAL A 22 -9.18 3.77 20.84
C VAL A 22 -7.78 3.26 20.51
N PRO A 23 -7.62 2.14 19.79
CA PRO A 23 -6.31 1.64 19.45
C PRO A 23 -5.56 2.77 18.71
N PRO A 24 -4.30 3.06 19.08
CA PRO A 24 -3.55 4.11 18.44
C PRO A 24 -3.55 3.84 16.94
N ASP A 25 -3.82 4.89 16.17
CA ASP A 25 -3.84 4.82 14.72
C ASP A 25 -2.50 4.27 14.20
N PRO A 26 -2.48 3.13 13.50
CA PRO A 26 -1.25 2.46 13.13
C PRO A 26 -0.59 3.10 11.90
N VAL A 27 -1.25 4.04 11.19
CA VAL A 27 -0.72 4.57 9.92
C VAL A 27 0.65 5.28 10.12
N PRO A 28 0.84 6.18 11.09
CA PRO A 28 2.14 6.84 11.29
C PRO A 28 3.27 5.85 11.59
N CYS A 29 3.05 4.87 12.48
CA CYS A 29 4.08 3.89 12.80
C CYS A 29 4.35 2.94 11.63
N THR A 30 3.33 2.58 10.85
CA THR A 30 3.49 1.73 9.66
C THR A 30 4.32 2.44 8.59
N LEU A 31 4.10 3.73 8.39
CA LEU A 31 4.87 4.55 7.45
C LEU A 31 6.36 4.60 7.82
N GLU A 32 6.67 4.87 9.08
CA GLU A 32 8.06 4.85 9.59
C GLU A 32 8.69 3.46 9.49
N ARG A 33 7.90 2.41 9.73
CA ARG A 33 8.39 1.03 9.62
C ARG A 33 8.68 0.64 8.17
N VAL A 34 7.89 1.08 7.20
CA VAL A 34 8.17 0.84 5.77
C VAL A 34 9.50 1.51 5.35
N ARG A 35 9.80 2.70 5.87
CA ARG A 35 11.06 3.41 5.60
C ARG A 35 12.30 2.71 6.17
N SER A 36 12.15 2.08 7.33
CA SER A 36 13.25 1.50 8.10
C SER A 36 13.33 -0.03 8.04
N ALA A 37 12.37 -0.70 7.38
CA ALA A 37 12.36 -2.13 7.18
C ALA A 37 13.60 -2.58 6.40
N ARG A 38 14.05 -3.83 6.60
CA ARG A 38 15.12 -4.41 5.76
C ARG A 38 14.67 -4.59 4.30
N GLY A 39 13.42 -4.97 4.11
CA GLY A 39 12.81 -5.21 2.81
C GLY A 39 11.46 -5.90 2.93
N TRP A 40 10.79 -6.08 1.79
CA TRP A 40 9.52 -6.80 1.70
C TRP A 40 9.26 -7.36 0.31
N SER A 41 8.44 -8.40 0.25
CA SER A 41 7.90 -8.98 -0.99
C SER A 41 6.43 -8.66 -1.12
N PHE A 42 5.95 -8.41 -2.34
CA PHE A 42 4.58 -8.01 -2.57
C PHE A 42 3.96 -8.54 -3.85
N GLU A 43 2.63 -8.52 -3.86
CA GLU A 43 1.79 -8.67 -5.03
C GLU A 43 0.82 -7.48 -5.10
N GLU A 44 0.67 -6.89 -6.28
CA GLU A 44 -0.24 -5.78 -6.57
C GLU A 44 -1.12 -6.14 -7.76
N LEU A 45 -2.43 -6.02 -7.57
CA LEU A 45 -3.45 -6.21 -8.58
C LEU A 45 -4.17 -4.89 -8.84
N VAL A 46 -3.96 -4.33 -10.02
CA VAL A 46 -4.62 -3.11 -10.49
C VAL A 46 -5.72 -3.50 -11.46
N ASN A 47 -6.95 -3.12 -11.15
CA ASN A 47 -8.11 -3.31 -12.01
C ASN A 47 -8.64 -1.94 -12.41
N LEU A 48 -8.41 -1.58 -13.66
CA LEU A 48 -9.01 -0.41 -14.32
C LEU A 48 -10.17 -0.89 -15.21
N THR A 49 -10.97 0.04 -15.69
CA THR A 49 -12.14 -0.26 -16.54
C THR A 49 -11.75 -1.02 -17.83
N ASP A 50 -10.60 -0.69 -18.41
CA ASP A 50 -10.14 -1.18 -19.71
C ASP A 50 -8.84 -2.00 -19.65
N ALA A 51 -8.22 -2.13 -18.48
CA ALA A 51 -6.95 -2.81 -18.30
C ALA A 51 -6.82 -3.45 -16.92
N ARG A 52 -6.03 -4.52 -16.84
CA ARG A 52 -5.64 -5.16 -15.58
C ARG A 52 -4.13 -5.27 -15.52
N VAL A 53 -3.55 -5.02 -14.36
CA VAL A 53 -2.11 -5.17 -14.14
C VAL A 53 -1.88 -6.06 -12.93
N LEU A 54 -0.96 -7.00 -13.08
CA LEU A 54 -0.39 -7.77 -11.99
C LEU A 54 1.08 -7.40 -11.85
N VAL A 55 1.46 -6.88 -10.69
CA VAL A 55 2.85 -6.62 -10.32
C VAL A 55 3.22 -7.56 -9.19
N LYS A 56 4.36 -8.25 -9.32
CA LYS A 56 4.98 -8.99 -8.23
C LYS A 56 6.37 -8.46 -8.04
N GLY A 57 6.82 -8.29 -6.81
CA GLY A 57 8.15 -7.73 -6.62
C GLY A 57 8.73 -7.87 -5.24
N ASN A 58 10.02 -7.54 -5.17
CA ASN A 58 10.81 -7.47 -3.96
C ASN A 58 11.39 -6.06 -3.84
N VAL A 59 11.35 -5.54 -2.63
CA VAL A 59 11.96 -4.28 -2.25
C VAL A 59 13.01 -4.58 -1.18
N SER A 60 14.27 -4.33 -1.47
CA SER A 60 15.37 -4.42 -0.52
C SER A 60 15.81 -3.01 -0.15
N VAL A 61 15.40 -2.54 1.03
CA VAL A 61 15.78 -1.21 1.53
C VAL A 61 17.27 -1.20 1.89
N SER A 62 17.78 -2.30 2.45
CA SER A 62 19.19 -2.42 2.85
C SER A 62 20.16 -2.32 1.68
N THR A 63 19.79 -2.83 0.51
CA THR A 63 20.61 -2.71 -0.72
C THR A 63 20.14 -1.59 -1.64
N GLY A 64 19.02 -0.93 -1.32
CA GLY A 64 18.39 0.09 -2.16
C GLY A 64 17.95 -0.46 -3.52
N GLU A 65 17.57 -1.74 -3.60
CA GLU A 65 17.20 -2.42 -4.85
C GLU A 65 15.71 -2.76 -4.88
N LEU A 66 15.10 -2.61 -6.06
CA LEU A 66 13.73 -2.96 -6.35
C LEU A 66 13.69 -3.80 -7.62
N PHE A 67 12.99 -4.92 -7.57
CA PHE A 67 12.77 -5.78 -8.73
C PHE A 67 11.30 -6.18 -8.81
N THR A 68 10.70 -5.97 -9.98
CA THR A 68 9.30 -6.31 -10.23
C THR A 68 9.14 -7.06 -11.55
N SER A 69 8.20 -8.01 -11.55
CA SER A 69 7.59 -8.58 -12.73
C SER A 69 6.26 -7.88 -12.94
N VAL A 70 6.00 -7.38 -14.14
CA VAL A 70 4.76 -6.70 -14.50
C VAL A 70 4.09 -7.46 -15.64
N VAL A 71 2.79 -7.74 -15.47
CA VAL A 71 1.93 -8.28 -16.52
C VAL A 71 0.77 -7.31 -16.72
N VAL A 72 0.60 -6.81 -17.94
CA VAL A 72 -0.50 -5.92 -18.33
C VAL A 72 -1.42 -6.67 -19.29
N LEU A 73 -2.71 -6.69 -18.97
CA LEU A 73 -3.77 -7.25 -19.80
C LEU A 73 -4.69 -6.12 -20.25
N LYS A 74 -4.79 -5.89 -21.57
CA LYS A 74 -5.63 -4.84 -22.15
C LYS A 74 -6.37 -5.37 -23.37
N GLY A 75 -7.68 -5.59 -23.23
CA GLY A 75 -8.49 -6.25 -24.25
C GLY A 75 -7.96 -7.66 -24.53
N VAL A 76 -7.53 -7.91 -25.76
CA VAL A 76 -6.91 -9.19 -26.19
C VAL A 76 -5.38 -9.17 -26.13
N SER A 77 -4.77 -8.03 -25.77
CA SER A 77 -3.31 -7.89 -25.66
C SER A 77 -2.84 -8.27 -24.26
N ALA A 78 -1.69 -8.94 -24.20
CA ALA A 78 -0.97 -9.23 -22.98
C ALA A 78 0.50 -8.83 -23.16
N GLU A 79 1.01 -8.06 -22.21
CA GLU A 79 2.41 -7.64 -22.18
C GLU A 79 3.04 -8.07 -20.85
N ASN A 80 4.29 -8.52 -20.91
CA ASN A 80 5.05 -8.90 -19.74
C ASN A 80 6.46 -8.33 -19.81
N TYR A 81 6.92 -7.75 -18.71
CA TYR A 81 8.26 -7.19 -18.60
C TYR A 81 8.74 -7.20 -17.16
N PHE A 82 10.04 -7.05 -16.98
CA PHE A 82 10.65 -6.90 -15.66
C PHE A 82 11.16 -5.47 -15.48
N VAL A 83 11.08 -4.96 -14.27
CA VAL A 83 11.71 -3.70 -13.88
C VAL A 83 12.73 -4.00 -12.80
N TYR A 84 13.94 -3.51 -12.99
CA TYR A 84 14.94 -3.42 -11.95
C TYR A 84 15.22 -1.95 -11.67
N SER A 85 15.39 -1.56 -10.42
CA SER A 85 15.81 -0.22 -10.05
C SER A 85 16.67 -0.25 -8.81
N ASN A 86 17.61 0.67 -8.72
CA ASN A 86 18.29 1.00 -7.47
C ASN A 86 18.34 2.52 -7.25
N ALA A 87 19.13 2.98 -6.28
CA ALA A 87 19.24 4.40 -5.95
C ALA A 87 19.71 5.30 -7.12
N SER A 88 20.37 4.74 -8.14
CA SER A 88 21.00 5.53 -9.21
C SER A 88 20.49 5.25 -10.61
N HIS A 89 19.95 4.05 -10.87
CA HIS A 89 19.48 3.70 -12.21
C HIS A 89 18.28 2.77 -12.17
N SER A 90 17.53 2.79 -13.27
CA SER A 90 16.41 1.89 -13.51
C SER A 90 16.58 1.22 -14.87
N MET A 91 16.08 0.00 -14.99
CA MET A 91 16.15 -0.80 -16.21
C MET A 91 14.84 -1.54 -16.40
N VAL A 92 14.43 -1.70 -17.65
CA VAL A 92 13.27 -2.54 -18.02
C VAL A 92 13.74 -3.65 -18.94
N ASN A 93 13.41 -4.89 -18.60
CA ASN A 93 13.57 -6.02 -19.51
C ASN A 93 12.28 -6.23 -20.29
N PHE A 94 12.33 -5.97 -21.60
CA PHE A 94 11.23 -6.29 -22.50
C PHE A 94 11.74 -7.32 -23.51
N GLN A 95 11.08 -8.49 -23.57
CA GLN A 95 11.43 -9.58 -24.48
C GLN A 95 12.92 -10.00 -24.42
N GLY A 96 13.53 -9.99 -23.24
CA GLY A 96 14.92 -10.41 -23.04
C GLY A 96 15.96 -9.29 -23.19
N VAL A 97 15.57 -8.09 -23.61
CA VAL A 97 16.47 -6.94 -23.76
C VAL A 97 16.32 -5.99 -22.58
N TRP A 98 17.44 -5.68 -21.91
CA TRP A 98 17.49 -4.67 -20.86
C TRP A 98 17.70 -3.27 -21.46
N LEU A 99 16.71 -2.40 -21.25
CA LEU A 99 16.74 -1.00 -21.67
C LEU A 99 16.90 -0.12 -20.43
N ALA A 100 17.91 0.76 -20.46
CA ALA A 100 18.13 1.73 -19.40
C ALA A 100 16.99 2.75 -19.35
N ARG A 101 16.60 3.14 -18.14
CA ARG A 101 15.72 4.26 -17.85
C ARG A 101 16.46 5.22 -16.93
N GLU A 102 16.24 6.51 -17.14
CA GLU A 102 16.82 7.53 -16.28
C GLU A 102 16.25 7.47 -14.85
N GLY A 103 17.10 7.77 -13.88
CA GLY A 103 16.74 7.88 -12.47
C GLY A 103 16.79 6.57 -11.69
N GLY A 104 17.02 6.71 -10.38
CA GLY A 104 16.83 5.64 -9.41
C GLY A 104 15.47 5.71 -8.72
N TRP A 105 15.25 4.84 -7.73
CA TRP A 105 14.07 4.86 -6.87
C TRP A 105 14.45 5.18 -5.43
N ARG A 106 13.46 5.67 -4.67
CA ARG A 106 13.47 5.79 -3.22
C ARG A 106 12.27 5.06 -2.63
N VAL A 107 12.33 4.74 -1.34
CA VAL A 107 11.21 4.08 -0.63
C VAL A 107 9.89 4.85 -0.80
N GLU A 108 9.98 6.18 -0.79
CA GLU A 108 8.86 7.10 -1.01
C GLU A 108 8.18 6.94 -2.38
N ASP A 109 8.89 6.39 -3.37
CA ASP A 109 8.37 6.22 -4.72
C ASP A 109 7.50 4.95 -4.84
N THR A 110 7.50 4.08 -3.84
CA THR A 110 6.72 2.83 -3.84
C THR A 110 5.22 3.09 -3.66
N PHE A 111 4.39 2.25 -4.28
CA PHE A 111 2.94 2.30 -4.13
C PHE A 111 2.51 2.22 -2.65
N LEU A 112 3.11 1.30 -1.89
CA LEU A 112 2.87 1.13 -0.47
C LEU A 112 3.08 2.43 0.31
N TYR A 113 4.22 3.09 0.13
CA TYR A 113 4.52 4.35 0.83
C TYR A 113 3.55 5.48 0.44
N LYS A 114 3.28 5.62 -0.86
CA LYS A 114 2.36 6.65 -1.39
C LYS A 114 0.95 6.48 -0.84
N VAL A 115 0.43 5.25 -0.76
CA VAL A 115 -0.91 5.00 -0.20
C VAL A 115 -0.94 5.17 1.30
N LEU A 116 0.10 4.78 2.04
CA LEU A 116 0.18 5.09 3.47
C LEU A 116 0.20 6.60 3.72
N SER A 117 0.88 7.36 2.87
CA SER A 117 0.87 8.82 2.90
C SER A 117 -0.52 9.39 2.59
N LEU A 118 -1.24 8.81 1.63
CA LEU A 118 -2.63 9.17 1.32
C LEU A 118 -3.58 8.88 2.50
N ALA A 119 -3.43 7.72 3.11
CA ALA A 119 -4.18 7.33 4.31
C ALA A 119 -3.89 8.28 5.49
N LEU A 120 -2.64 8.71 5.64
CA LEU A 120 -2.22 9.66 6.67
C LEU A 120 -2.90 11.03 6.50
N SER A 121 -3.03 11.50 5.26
CA SER A 121 -3.65 12.78 4.92
C SER A 121 -5.17 12.71 4.65
N SER A 122 -5.81 11.56 4.86
CA SER A 122 -7.24 11.38 4.55
C SER A 122 -8.13 12.20 5.49
N GLU A 123 -9.17 12.81 4.94
CA GLU A 123 -10.15 13.61 5.69
C GLU A 123 -10.92 12.77 6.69
N ARG A 124 -11.23 11.54 6.31
CA ARG A 124 -11.94 10.57 7.15
C ARG A 124 -11.08 9.33 7.28
N ARG A 125 -10.82 8.97 8.53
CA ARG A 125 -10.07 7.77 8.89
C ARG A 125 -10.66 7.17 10.15
N SER A 126 -10.86 5.86 10.14
CA SER A 126 -11.32 5.10 11.30
C SER A 126 -10.52 3.81 11.42
N SER A 127 -10.32 3.34 12.64
CA SER A 127 -9.60 2.11 12.93
C SER A 127 -10.47 1.14 13.72
N ARG A 128 -10.31 -0.16 13.43
CA ARG A 128 -10.94 -1.24 14.17
C ARG A 128 -9.94 -2.35 14.41
N GLN A 129 -9.82 -2.77 15.66
CA GLN A 129 -8.97 -3.90 16.02
C GLN A 129 -9.78 -5.21 16.00
N GLN A 130 -9.21 -6.25 15.39
CA GLN A 130 -9.77 -7.60 15.35
C GLN A 130 -8.63 -8.63 15.30
N GLY A 131 -8.53 -9.49 16.33
CA GLY A 131 -7.60 -10.62 16.33
C GLY A 131 -6.12 -10.24 16.19
N GLY A 132 -5.68 -9.13 16.83
CA GLY A 132 -4.30 -8.64 16.73
C GLY A 132 -4.01 -7.80 15.48
N VAL A 133 -4.92 -7.77 14.51
CA VAL A 133 -4.85 -6.93 13.31
C VAL A 133 -5.68 -5.66 13.53
N VAL A 134 -5.14 -4.52 13.11
CA VAL A 134 -5.87 -3.26 13.02
C VAL A 134 -6.24 -3.03 11.56
N GLU A 135 -7.53 -2.94 11.30
CA GLU A 135 -8.07 -2.51 10.01
C GLU A 135 -8.31 -1.00 10.07
N VAL A 136 -7.71 -0.26 9.15
CA VAL A 136 -7.89 1.18 8.99
C VAL A 136 -8.68 1.42 7.71
N VAL A 137 -9.83 2.08 7.82
CA VAL A 137 -10.61 2.57 6.69
C VAL A 137 -10.33 4.05 6.53
N PHE A 138 -10.00 4.47 5.32
CA PHE A 138 -9.66 5.86 5.00
C PHE A 138 -10.34 6.29 3.70
N GLU A 139 -10.86 7.51 3.65
CA GLU A 139 -11.57 8.04 2.48
C GLU A 139 -11.40 9.57 2.38
N GLY A 140 -11.59 10.09 1.18
CA GLY A 140 -11.55 11.52 0.93
C GLY A 140 -11.71 11.88 -0.55
N GLU A 141 -11.77 13.19 -0.82
CA GLU A 141 -11.73 13.73 -2.17
C GLU A 141 -10.33 13.60 -2.78
N CYS A 142 -10.26 13.42 -4.10
CA CYS A 142 -9.01 13.10 -4.78
C CYS A 142 -8.20 14.37 -5.09
N GLY A 143 -7.39 14.79 -4.11
CA GLY A 143 -6.37 15.84 -4.27
C GLY A 143 -5.11 15.38 -5.03
N GLU A 144 -4.05 16.20 -4.98
CA GLU A 144 -2.84 16.01 -5.79
C GLU A 144 -2.18 14.63 -5.61
N LEU A 145 -2.00 14.16 -4.37
CA LEU A 145 -1.38 12.87 -4.11
C LEU A 145 -2.21 11.70 -4.69
N CYS A 146 -3.54 11.75 -4.52
CA CYS A 146 -4.44 10.76 -5.08
C CYS A 146 -4.39 10.74 -6.61
N GLN A 147 -4.42 11.92 -7.25
CA GLN A 147 -4.33 12.04 -8.71
C GLN A 147 -2.98 11.54 -9.24
N ARG A 148 -1.89 11.80 -8.52
CA ARG A 148 -0.54 11.32 -8.87
C ARG A 148 -0.46 9.80 -8.84
N ILE A 149 -0.90 9.18 -7.74
CA ILE A 149 -0.95 7.71 -7.61
C ILE A 149 -1.77 7.12 -8.74
N PHE A 150 -2.98 7.64 -8.97
CA PHE A 150 -3.85 7.14 -10.04
C PHE A 150 -3.24 7.30 -11.44
N SER A 151 -2.56 8.42 -11.70
CA SER A 151 -1.92 8.68 -12.99
C SER A 151 -0.76 7.73 -13.26
N GLU A 152 0.02 7.37 -12.23
CA GLU A 152 1.09 6.36 -12.34
C GLU A 152 0.51 4.98 -12.66
N LEU A 153 -0.56 4.56 -11.99
CA LEU A 153 -1.26 3.29 -12.25
C LEU A 153 -1.84 3.24 -13.67
N LYS A 154 -2.46 4.34 -14.10
CA LYS A 154 -2.99 4.49 -15.46
C LYS A 154 -1.87 4.40 -16.50
N GLY A 155 -0.74 5.06 -16.25
CA GLY A 155 0.45 5.00 -17.10
C GLY A 155 1.03 3.59 -17.19
N LEU A 156 1.16 2.90 -16.04
CA LEU A 156 1.62 1.51 -15.97
C LEU A 156 0.74 0.56 -16.81
N ALA A 157 -0.57 0.76 -16.76
CA ALA A 157 -1.55 -0.05 -17.48
C ALA A 157 -1.75 0.37 -18.96
N GLY A 158 -1.16 1.50 -19.38
CA GLY A 158 -1.48 2.13 -20.67
C GLY A 158 -2.98 2.45 -20.83
N SER A 159 -3.69 2.72 -19.74
CA SER A 159 -5.15 2.84 -19.69
C SER A 159 -5.64 4.24 -20.04
N ALA A 160 -6.86 4.33 -20.57
CA ALA A 160 -7.57 5.59 -20.80
C ALA A 160 -8.60 5.91 -19.70
N ALA A 161 -8.55 5.21 -18.55
CA ALA A 161 -9.50 5.41 -17.46
C ALA A 161 -9.55 6.89 -17.02
N PRO A 162 -10.75 7.45 -16.79
CA PRO A 162 -10.92 8.83 -16.37
C PRO A 162 -10.37 9.01 -14.94
N SER A 163 -9.90 10.22 -14.64
CA SER A 163 -9.41 10.56 -13.30
C SER A 163 -10.52 10.41 -12.25
N PRO A 164 -10.19 9.88 -11.06
CA PRO A 164 -11.14 9.76 -9.97
C PRO A 164 -11.45 11.12 -9.35
N VAL A 165 -12.63 11.23 -8.74
CA VAL A 165 -13.04 12.38 -7.94
C VAL A 165 -12.82 12.13 -6.46
N ARG A 166 -12.92 10.87 -6.01
CA ARG A 166 -12.75 10.47 -4.60
C ARG A 166 -12.04 9.13 -4.49
N TYR A 167 -11.60 8.78 -3.29
CA TYR A 167 -11.04 7.47 -2.98
C TYR A 167 -11.63 6.90 -1.69
N SER A 168 -11.65 5.57 -1.60
CA SER A 168 -11.90 4.83 -0.37
C SER A 168 -10.89 3.69 -0.27
N GLY A 169 -10.30 3.52 0.89
CA GLY A 169 -9.24 2.57 1.11
C GLY A 169 -9.36 1.84 2.42
N ARG A 170 -8.74 0.67 2.45
CA ARG A 170 -8.66 -0.21 3.62
C ARG A 170 -7.24 -0.73 3.74
N LEU A 171 -6.62 -0.48 4.87
CA LEU A 171 -5.30 -0.97 5.25
C LEU A 171 -5.45 -1.96 6.39
N ARG A 172 -4.75 -3.10 6.32
CA ARG A 172 -4.63 -4.05 7.43
C ARG A 172 -3.20 -4.04 7.94
N VAL A 173 -3.05 -3.92 9.26
CA VAL A 173 -1.75 -3.81 9.93
C VAL A 173 -1.69 -4.73 11.14
N SER A 174 -0.59 -5.44 11.31
CA SER A 174 -0.28 -6.20 12.53
C SER A 174 0.94 -5.60 13.22
N GLY A 175 0.77 -4.99 14.40
CA GLY A 175 1.85 -4.40 15.19
C GLY A 175 2.74 -3.38 14.45
N CYS A 176 2.19 -2.60 13.51
CA CYS A 176 2.88 -1.69 12.55
C CYS A 176 3.47 -2.33 11.29
N ALA A 177 3.34 -3.65 11.09
CA ALA A 177 3.67 -4.30 9.81
C ALA A 177 2.44 -4.28 8.88
N PRO A 178 2.55 -3.76 7.64
CA PRO A 178 1.44 -3.79 6.69
C PRO A 178 1.21 -5.22 6.18
N GLU A 179 -0.05 -5.67 6.17
CA GLU A 179 -0.45 -6.97 5.60
C GLU A 179 -1.03 -6.79 4.20
N SER A 180 -1.95 -5.84 4.06
CA SER A 180 -2.63 -5.59 2.79
C SER A 180 -3.24 -4.21 2.73
N ILE A 181 -3.34 -3.68 1.52
CA ILE A 181 -4.05 -2.45 1.19
C ILE A 181 -5.03 -2.75 0.05
N VAL A 182 -6.26 -2.25 0.18
CA VAL A 182 -7.19 -2.14 -0.95
C VAL A 182 -7.56 -0.68 -1.09
N VAL A 183 -7.45 -0.12 -2.30
CA VAL A 183 -7.91 1.24 -2.62
C VAL A 183 -8.83 1.19 -3.81
N GLU A 184 -9.98 1.85 -3.68
CA GLU A 184 -10.91 2.12 -4.75
C GLU A 184 -10.84 3.61 -5.11
N PHE A 185 -10.56 3.88 -6.38
CA PHE A 185 -10.56 5.20 -6.99
C PHE A 185 -11.87 5.35 -7.75
N LEU A 186 -12.70 6.31 -7.31
CA LEU A 186 -14.09 6.43 -7.73
C LEU A 186 -14.24 7.72 -8.56
N GLY A 187 -14.68 7.57 -9.81
CA GLY A 187 -15.14 8.64 -10.69
C GLY A 187 -16.66 8.63 -10.83
N ASP A 188 -17.22 9.53 -11.65
CA ASP A 188 -18.67 9.68 -11.81
C ASP A 188 -19.37 8.42 -12.32
N ARG A 189 -18.68 7.61 -13.13
CA ARG A 189 -19.23 6.39 -13.77
C ARG A 189 -18.25 5.21 -13.82
N SER A 190 -17.12 5.32 -13.12
CA SER A 190 -16.06 4.32 -13.17
C SER A 190 -15.47 4.12 -11.79
N ALA A 191 -15.16 2.87 -11.47
CA ALA A 191 -14.39 2.52 -10.29
C ALA A 191 -13.16 1.75 -10.74
N SER A 192 -12.01 2.16 -10.24
CA SER A 192 -10.75 1.44 -10.39
C SER A 192 -10.33 0.92 -9.03
N ARG A 193 -9.80 -0.29 -8.96
CA ARG A 193 -9.44 -0.92 -7.69
C ARG A 193 -8.01 -1.42 -7.73
N VAL A 194 -7.26 -1.11 -6.70
CA VAL A 194 -5.93 -1.69 -6.45
C VAL A 194 -5.99 -2.54 -5.20
N SER A 195 -5.41 -3.73 -5.27
CA SER A 195 -5.18 -4.59 -4.10
C SER A 195 -3.69 -4.87 -4.01
N TYR A 196 -3.08 -4.57 -2.87
CA TYR A 196 -1.68 -4.77 -2.59
C TYR A 196 -1.55 -5.69 -1.38
N THR A 197 -0.81 -6.78 -1.52
CA THR A 197 -0.60 -7.77 -0.46
C THR A 197 0.89 -7.88 -0.18
N VAL A 198 1.25 -7.79 1.10
CA VAL A 198 2.61 -7.97 1.58
C VAL A 198 2.79 -9.44 1.95
N ALA A 199 3.61 -10.16 1.20
CA ALA A 199 3.84 -11.59 1.43
C ALA A 199 4.86 -11.84 2.55
N ALA A 200 5.86 -10.97 2.66
CA ALA A 200 6.86 -10.98 3.72
C ALA A 200 7.30 -9.54 4.00
N PHE A 201 7.46 -9.17 5.26
CA PHE A 201 7.79 -7.80 5.68
C PHE A 201 8.93 -7.79 6.69
N ASP A 202 9.79 -6.78 6.59
CA ASP A 202 10.96 -6.60 7.45
C ASP A 202 11.90 -7.80 7.46
N VAL A 203 12.14 -8.34 6.25
CA VAL A 203 13.03 -9.46 6.00
C VAL A 203 14.03 -9.10 4.91
N GLU A 204 15.16 -9.79 4.89
CA GLU A 204 16.09 -9.69 3.76
C GLU A 204 15.47 -10.38 2.55
N VAL A 205 15.32 -9.63 1.46
CA VAL A 205 14.82 -10.13 0.18
C VAL A 205 15.85 -9.85 -0.90
N SER A 206 16.05 -10.80 -1.81
CA SER A 206 16.86 -10.55 -2.99
C SER A 206 16.02 -9.84 -4.04
N ALA A 207 16.50 -8.69 -4.50
CA ALA A 207 15.91 -7.93 -5.62
C ALA A 207 16.80 -8.02 -6.87
N ARG A 208 17.48 -9.16 -7.08
CA ARG A 208 18.31 -9.39 -8.26
C ARG A 208 17.59 -10.28 -9.29
N PRO A 209 17.74 -10.00 -10.59
CA PRO A 209 17.36 -10.96 -11.62
C PRO A 209 18.13 -12.27 -11.41
N ALA A 210 17.47 -13.41 -11.57
CA ALA A 210 18.16 -14.70 -11.60
C ALA A 210 19.00 -14.78 -12.90
N GLY A 211 20.33 -14.77 -12.76
CA GLY A 211 21.28 -14.88 -13.86
C GLY A 211 21.97 -13.55 -14.20
N GLY A 212 23.17 -13.36 -13.63
CA GLY A 212 24.22 -12.51 -14.14
C GLY A 212 25.41 -13.37 -14.55
#